data_AF-A0A328CYI0-F1
#
_entry.id   AF-A0A328CYI0-F1
#
_cell.length_a   1.000
_cell.length_b   1.000
_cell.length_c   1.000
_cell.angle_alpha   90.00
_cell.angle_beta   90.00
_cell.angle_gamma   90.00
#
_symmetry.space_group_name_H-M   'P 1'
#
loop_
_entity.id
_entity.type
_entity.pdbx_description
1 polymer ?
#
loop_
_entity_poly.entity_id
_entity_poly.type
_entity_poly.pdbx_seq_one_letter_code
_entity_poly.pdbx_strand_id
1 'polypeptide(L)'
;MSAYNAFKACAPVAWSSNLYITLVRGIPGTRRLHRRTLEALRLRKCNRTVMRWNTPTVRGMVQQVKRLVVVETEEMYKARKEKEANHRALRPPLVVNHHSASSST
;
A
#
# COMPACT_ATOMS: atom_id res chain seq x y z
N MET A 1 -2.65 -4.78 14.99
CA MET A 1 -3.36 -4.01 13.94
C MET A 1 -3.34 -4.78 12.62
N SER A 2 -4.46 -4.90 11.89
CA SER A 2 -4.45 -5.44 10.52
C SER A 2 -3.56 -4.59 9.62
N ALA A 3 -2.75 -5.20 8.75
CA ALA A 3 -1.92 -4.50 7.76
C ALA A 3 -2.72 -3.51 6.89
N TYR A 4 -4.03 -3.76 6.72
CA TYR A 4 -4.99 -2.87 6.06
C TYR A 4 -5.14 -1.52 6.79
N ASN A 5 -5.14 -1.51 8.12
CA ASN A 5 -5.23 -0.27 8.90
C ASN A 5 -3.91 0.50 8.89
N ALA A 6 -2.77 -0.20 8.84
CA ALA A 6 -1.45 0.43 8.72
C ALA A 6 -1.30 1.20 7.40
N PHE A 7 -1.89 0.71 6.30
CA PHE A 7 -1.95 1.41 5.01
C PHE A 7 -2.72 2.72 5.06
N LYS A 8 -3.75 2.82 5.91
CA LYS A 8 -4.61 4.02 6.02
C LYS A 8 -4.02 5.14 6.88
N ALA A 9 -3.02 4.85 7.70
CA ALA A 9 -2.65 5.69 8.85
C ALA A 9 -1.46 6.65 8.62
N CYS A 10 -0.93 6.79 7.38
CA CYS A 10 0.28 7.59 7.16
C CYS A 10 0.03 9.05 6.73
N ALA A 11 -1.19 9.41 6.30
CA ALA A 11 -1.54 10.77 5.86
C ALA A 11 -3.04 11.01 6.08
N PRO A 12 -3.50 12.29 6.19
CA PRO A 12 -4.92 12.59 6.33
C PRO A 12 -5.72 12.13 5.09
N VAL A 13 -6.97 11.70 5.32
CA VAL A 13 -7.89 11.35 4.22
C VAL A 13 -8.42 12.64 3.62
N ALA A 14 -7.72 13.14 2.60
CA ALA A 14 -8.12 14.31 1.83
C ALA A 14 -8.66 13.93 0.44
N TRP A 15 -9.39 14.85 -0.20
CA TRP A 15 -9.78 14.68 -1.59
C TRP A 15 -8.52 14.70 -2.48
N SER A 16 -8.45 13.81 -3.48
CA SER A 16 -7.35 13.79 -4.45
C SER A 16 -7.85 13.55 -5.87
N SER A 17 -7.15 14.11 -6.86
CA SER A 17 -7.47 13.97 -8.28
C SER A 17 -7.17 12.56 -8.79
N ASN A 18 -6.22 11.88 -8.15
CA ASN A 18 -5.74 10.56 -8.52
C ASN A 18 -5.99 9.55 -7.39
N LEU A 19 -6.52 8.39 -7.76
CA LEU A 19 -6.71 7.25 -6.88
C LEU A 19 -5.71 6.15 -7.24
N TYR A 20 -5.02 5.66 -6.22
CA TYR A 20 -4.13 4.51 -6.35
C TYR A 20 -4.84 3.29 -5.80
N ILE A 21 -5.17 2.35 -6.69
CA ILE A 21 -5.98 1.18 -6.37
C ILE A 21 -5.09 -0.05 -6.40
N THR A 22 -5.05 -0.79 -5.29
CA THR A 22 -4.26 -2.02 -5.16
C THR A 22 -5.18 -3.22 -4.96
N LEU A 23 -5.00 -4.28 -5.74
CA LEU A 23 -5.70 -5.55 -5.51
C LEU A 23 -4.99 -6.33 -4.40
N VAL A 24 -5.59 -6.42 -3.22
CA VAL A 24 -4.95 -7.06 -2.04
C VAL A 24 -5.44 -8.49 -1.85
N ARG A 25 -6.65 -8.82 -2.31
CA ARG A 25 -7.20 -10.18 -2.24
C ARG A 25 -7.21 -10.87 -3.60
N GLY A 26 -7.09 -12.20 -3.58
CA GLY A 26 -7.15 -13.04 -4.78
C GLY A 26 -8.48 -12.97 -5.52
N ILE A 27 -8.40 -13.19 -6.84
CA ILE A 27 -9.53 -13.24 -7.78
C ILE A 27 -10.27 -14.61 -7.79
N PRO A 28 -9.64 -15.78 -7.53
CA PRO A 28 -10.34 -17.06 -7.53
C PRO A 28 -11.57 -17.07 -6.61
N GLY A 29 -12.67 -17.69 -7.07
CA GLY A 29 -13.93 -17.76 -6.30
C GLY A 29 -14.73 -16.45 -6.23
N THR A 30 -14.29 -15.36 -6.88
CA THR A 30 -15.07 -14.11 -6.93
C THR A 30 -16.17 -14.15 -8.00
N ARG A 31 -17.22 -13.33 -7.83
CA ARG A 31 -18.32 -13.20 -8.80
C ARG A 31 -17.79 -12.77 -10.18
N ARG A 32 -18.34 -13.32 -11.27
CA ARG A 32 -17.93 -13.01 -12.66
C ARG A 32 -17.92 -11.51 -12.95
N LEU A 33 -18.91 -10.79 -12.42
CA LEU A 33 -19.02 -9.34 -12.59
C LEU A 33 -17.84 -8.59 -11.94
N HIS A 34 -17.40 -9.00 -10.74
CA HIS A 34 -16.24 -8.39 -10.08
C HIS A 34 -14.95 -8.64 -10.88
N ARG A 35 -14.79 -9.83 -11.48
CA ARG A 35 -13.64 -10.15 -12.33
C ARG A 35 -13.57 -9.20 -13.53
N ARG A 36 -14.70 -8.98 -14.22
CA ARG A 36 -14.80 -8.02 -15.33
C ARG A 36 -14.46 -6.60 -14.89
N THR A 37 -14.96 -6.15 -13.74
CA THR A 37 -14.61 -4.82 -13.18
C THR A 37 -13.12 -4.70 -12.89
N LEU A 38 -12.49 -5.72 -12.30
CA LEU A 38 -11.05 -5.75 -12.05
C LEU A 38 -10.23 -5.78 -13.35
N GLU A 39 -10.67 -6.54 -14.36
CA GLU A 39 -10.05 -6.57 -15.69
C GLU A 39 -10.09 -5.19 -16.36
N ALA A 40 -11.23 -4.50 -16.30
CA ALA A 40 -11.39 -3.14 -16.81
C ALA A 40 -10.48 -2.12 -16.07
N LEU A 41 -10.33 -2.28 -14.75
CA LEU A 41 -9.37 -1.51 -13.96
C LEU A 41 -7.90 -1.89 -14.23
N ARG A 42 -7.63 -2.98 -14.97
CA ARG A 42 -6.31 -3.57 -15.24
C ARG A 42 -5.63 -4.19 -14.01
N LEU A 43 -6.43 -4.69 -13.07
CA LEU A 43 -5.99 -5.39 -11.85
C LEU A 43 -6.07 -6.91 -12.02
N ARG A 44 -5.15 -7.50 -12.81
CA ARG A 44 -5.15 -8.94 -13.14
C ARG A 44 -4.41 -9.83 -12.13
N LYS A 45 -3.43 -9.29 -11.40
CA LYS A 45 -2.61 -10.02 -10.42
C LYS A 45 -2.68 -9.33 -9.05
N CYS A 46 -2.59 -10.13 -7.98
CA CYS A 46 -2.53 -9.63 -6.61
C CYS A 46 -1.34 -8.69 -6.40
N ASN A 47 -1.47 -7.76 -5.46
CA ASN A 47 -0.50 -6.73 -5.09
C ASN A 47 -0.09 -5.79 -6.24
N ARG A 48 -0.83 -5.81 -7.35
CA ARG A 48 -0.67 -4.82 -8.41
C ARG A 48 -1.40 -3.55 -8.02
N THR A 49 -0.72 -2.42 -8.11
CA THR A 49 -1.29 -1.08 -7.96
C THR A 49 -1.44 -0.42 -9.32
N VAL A 50 -2.57 0.23 -9.56
CA VAL A 50 -2.85 1.01 -10.78
C VAL A 50 -3.38 2.39 -10.38
N MET A 51 -2.84 3.43 -11.00
CA MET A 51 -3.36 4.80 -10.87
C MET A 51 -4.56 5.01 -11.80
N ARG A 52 -5.61 5.66 -11.28
CA ARG A 52 -6.78 6.11 -12.05
C ARG A 52 -7.21 7.49 -11.61
N TRP A 53 -7.73 8.28 -12.54
CA TRP A 53 -8.39 9.56 -12.24
C TRP A 53 -9.61 9.35 -11.35
N ASN A 54 -9.84 10.29 -10.43
CA ASN A 54 -10.97 10.31 -9.50
C ASN A 54 -12.25 10.78 -10.20
N THR A 55 -12.77 9.95 -11.10
CA THR A 55 -14.06 10.18 -11.77
C THR A 55 -15.19 9.40 -11.08
N PRO A 56 -16.45 9.87 -11.15
CA PRO A 56 -17.58 9.15 -10.57
C PRO A 56 -17.71 7.72 -11.11
N THR A 57 -17.36 7.50 -12.39
CA THR A 57 -17.33 6.17 -13.01
C THR A 57 -16.34 5.23 -12.33
N VAL A 58 -15.10 5.68 -12.11
CA VAL A 58 -14.07 4.88 -11.42
C VAL A 58 -14.48 4.62 -9.97
N ARG A 59 -15.06 5.61 -9.29
CA ARG A 59 -15.58 5.45 -7.92
C ARG A 59 -16.67 4.37 -7.86
N GLY A 60 -17.59 4.33 -8.82
CA GLY A 60 -18.61 3.28 -8.93
C GLY A 60 -18.00 1.89 -9.12
N MET A 61 -17.02 1.76 -10.02
CA MET A 61 -16.29 0.50 -10.24
C MET A 61 -15.58 0.03 -8.96
N VAL A 62 -14.89 0.94 -8.27
CA VAL A 62 -14.18 0.65 -7.02
C VAL A 62 -15.14 0.21 -5.92
N GLN A 63 -16.28 0.91 -5.77
CA GLN A 63 -17.28 0.60 -4.76
C GLN A 63 -17.82 -0.83 -4.91
N GLN A 64 -17.98 -1.28 -6.15
CA GLN A 64 -18.41 -2.63 -6.48
C GLN A 64 -17.41 -3.71 -6.01
N VAL A 65 -16.11 -3.42 -6.08
CA VAL A 65 -15.02 -4.35 -5.71
C VAL A 65 -14.34 -4.01 -4.38
N LYS A 66 -14.95 -3.15 -3.54
CA LYS A 66 -14.36 -2.58 -2.31
C LYS A 66 -13.77 -3.59 -1.31
N ARG A 67 -14.26 -4.83 -1.31
CA ARG A 67 -13.75 -5.93 -0.46
C ARG A 67 -12.39 -6.47 -0.93
N LEU A 68 -12.10 -6.38 -2.22
CA LEU A 68 -10.93 -6.99 -2.85
C LEU A 68 -9.75 -6.01 -2.94
N VAL A 69 -10.04 -4.72 -2.97
CA VAL A 69 -9.07 -3.65 -3.22
C VAL A 69 -8.86 -2.77 -2.00
N VAL A 70 -7.68 -2.19 -1.93
CA VAL A 70 -7.35 -1.04 -1.08
C VAL A 70 -7.20 0.16 -1.99
N VAL A 71 -7.71 1.31 -1.54
CA VAL A 71 -7.57 2.57 -2.25
C VAL A 71 -6.78 3.54 -1.39
N GLU A 72 -5.82 4.20 -2.00
CA GLU A 72 -5.04 5.27 -1.43
C GLU A 72 -5.29 6.55 -2.22
N THR A 73 -5.26 7.68 -1.52
CA THR A 73 -5.13 9.00 -2.15
C THR A 73 -3.69 9.17 -2.64
N GLU A 74 -3.47 10.15 -3.50
CA GLU A 74 -2.13 10.45 -4.01
C GLU A 74 -1.11 10.74 -2.89
N GLU A 75 -1.50 11.52 -1.89
CA GLU A 75 -0.66 11.88 -0.75
C GLU A 75 -0.30 10.65 0.10
N MET A 76 -1.28 9.79 0.37
CA MET A 76 -1.05 8.53 1.10
C MET A 76 -0.09 7.61 0.35
N TYR A 77 -0.23 7.49 -0.97
CA TYR A 77 0.66 6.69 -1.81
C TYR A 77 2.11 7.20 -1.74
N LYS A 78 2.30 8.52 -1.86
CA LYS A 78 3.62 9.17 -1.77
C LYS A 78 4.25 8.97 -0.39
N ALA A 79 3.50 9.24 0.68
CA ALA A 79 3.99 9.05 2.06
C ALA A 79 4.41 7.60 2.34
N ARG A 80 3.63 6.62 1.86
CA ARG A 80 4.01 5.20 1.97
C ARG A 80 5.29 4.89 1.21
N LYS A 81 5.46 5.44 -0.01
CA LYS A 81 6.66 5.23 -0.82
C LYS A 81 7.90 5.86 -0.22
N GLU A 82 7.77 7.05 0.36
CA GLU A 82 8.84 7.71 1.11
C GLU A 82 9.23 6.90 2.35
N LYS A 83 8.25 6.41 3.12
CA LYS A 83 8.51 5.53 4.27
C LYS A 83 9.23 4.24 3.87
N GLU A 84 8.84 3.65 2.74
CA GLU A 84 9.50 2.46 2.19
C GLU A 84 10.95 2.76 1.78
N ALA A 85 11.20 3.93 1.18
CA ALA A 85 12.56 4.39 0.85
C ALA A 85 13.40 4.61 2.12
N ASN A 86 12.87 5.31 3.12
CA ASN A 86 13.55 5.56 4.40
C ASN A 86 13.84 4.26 5.16
N HIS A 87 12.93 3.28 5.09
CA HIS A 87 13.14 1.97 5.70
C HIS A 87 14.26 1.17 5.01
N ARG A 88 14.39 1.30 3.69
CA ARG A 88 15.42 0.65 2.87
C ARG A 88 16.74 1.43 2.79
N ALA A 89 16.75 2.69 3.23
CA ALA A 89 17.94 3.52 3.22
C ALA A 89 19.05 2.90 4.08
N LEU A 90 20.29 3.13 3.69
CA LEU A 90 21.45 2.63 4.41
C LEU A 90 21.46 3.19 5.83
N ARG A 91 21.58 2.30 6.81
CA ARG A 91 21.76 2.69 8.21
C ARG A 91 23.25 2.92 8.47
N PRO A 92 23.61 3.86 9.36
CA PRO A 92 25.01 4.00 9.76
C PRO A 92 25.52 2.69 10.36
N PRO A 93 26.81 2.38 10.20
CA PRO A 93 27.39 1.18 10.78
C PRO A 93 27.29 1.22 12.31
N LEU A 94 27.02 0.07 12.91
CA LEU A 94 27.10 -0.09 14.36
C LEU A 94 28.56 -0.30 14.75
N VAL A 95 29.12 0.68 15.46
CA VAL A 95 30.46 0.56 16.05
C VAL A 95 30.31 0.01 17.46
N VAL A 96 30.81 -1.20 17.69
CA VAL A 96 30.83 -1.84 19.01
C VAL A 96 32.26 -1.85 19.53
N ASN A 97 32.52 -1.06 20.57
CA ASN A 97 33.81 -1.04 21.26
C ASN A 97 33.73 -1.97 22.46
N HIS A 98 34.40 -3.13 22.39
CA HIS A 98 34.55 -4.01 23.54
C HIS A 98 35.69 -3.50 24.42
N HIS A 99 35.37 -2.97 25.60
CA HIS A 99 36.38 -2.79 26.64
C HIS A 99 36.72 -4.17 27.19
N SER A 100 37.99 -4.57 27.14
CA SER A 100 38.47 -5.75 27.85
C SER A 100 38.11 -5.58 29.32
N ALA A 101 37.32 -6.49 29.87
CA ALA A 101 37.08 -6.53 31.31
C ALA A 101 38.45 -6.49 31.99
N SER A 102 38.73 -5.43 32.73
CA SER A 102 39.93 -5.30 33.54
C SER A 102 40.07 -6.60 34.32
N SER A 103 41.15 -7.35 34.06
CA SER A 103 41.53 -8.57 34.75
C SER A 103 41.44 -8.33 36.26
N SER A 104 40.33 -8.73 36.86
CA SER A 104 40.11 -8.67 38.30
C SER A 104 41.11 -9.62 38.93
N THR A 105 42.10 -9.01 39.59
CA THR A 105 43.12 -9.70 40.41
C THR A 105 42.46 -10.28 41.65
#